data_AF-A0A7W1FTW9-F1
#
_entry.id   AF-A0A7W1FTW9-F1
#
_cell.length_a   1.000
_cell.length_b   1.000
_cell.length_c   1.000
_cell.angle_alpha   90.00
_cell.angle_beta   90.00
_cell.angle_gamma   90.00
#
_symmetry.space_group_name_H-M   'P 1'
#
loop_
_entity.id
_entity.type
_entity.pdbx_description
1 polymer ?
#
loop_
_entity_poly.entity_id
_entity_poly.type
_entity_poly.pdbx_seq_one_letter_code
_entity_poly.pdbx_strand_id
1 'polypeptide(L)'
;MALGRPVAFGIVLIILWWALLLLFGFGLPQFSPSWFPDLRATLVNLGALLVPLPVVVALSWWRQAGLALPRPDRSWWTLLPLLAFALSFAAGGLSGSPVQFFSSAILFLALGLNEELLYRGVIQHATNTLGAA
;
A
#
# COMPACT_ATOMS: atom_id res chain seq x y z
N MET A 1 -18.65 -7.69 25.74
CA MET A 1 -18.50 -6.52 24.83
C MET A 1 -17.00 -6.38 24.54
N ALA A 2 -16.43 -6.31 23.34
CA ALA A 2 -16.98 -6.17 21.99
C ALA A 2 -15.93 -6.62 20.94
N LEU A 3 -15.74 -7.94 20.75
CA LEU A 3 -14.93 -8.47 19.63
C LEU A 3 -15.46 -8.00 18.26
N GLY A 4 -16.76 -7.74 18.16
CA GLY A 4 -17.40 -7.34 16.90
C GLY A 4 -17.07 -5.93 16.40
N ARG A 5 -16.68 -5.00 17.28
CA ARG A 5 -16.44 -3.59 16.86
C ARG A 5 -15.16 -3.42 16.03
N PRO A 6 -14.00 -3.95 16.44
CA PRO A 6 -12.78 -3.88 15.62
C PRO A 6 -12.88 -4.67 14.32
N VAL A 7 -13.55 -5.83 14.35
CA VAL A 7 -13.76 -6.65 13.15
C VAL A 7 -14.71 -5.97 12.17
N ALA A 8 -15.84 -5.44 12.64
CA ALA A 8 -16.77 -4.69 11.78
C ALA A 8 -16.11 -3.45 11.16
N PHE A 9 -15.28 -2.75 11.94
CA PHE A 9 -14.48 -1.62 11.45
C PHE A 9 -13.56 -2.05 10.31
N GLY A 10 -12.79 -3.13 10.48
CA GLY A 10 -11.92 -3.66 9.43
C GLY A 10 -12.68 -4.07 8.17
N ILE A 11 -13.83 -4.76 8.33
CA ILE A 11 -14.70 -5.15 7.21
C ILE A 11 -15.17 -3.94 6.43
N VAL A 12 -15.69 -2.91 7.11
CA VAL A 12 -16.16 -1.67 6.45
C VAL A 12 -15.03 -1.01 5.68
N LEU A 13 -13.83 -0.93 6.24
CA LEU A 13 -12.68 -0.35 5.54
C LEU A 13 -12.28 -1.16 4.30
N ILE A 14 -12.24 -2.49 4.39
CA ILE A 14 -11.96 -3.35 3.23
C ILE A 14 -12.98 -3.12 2.12
N ILE A 15 -14.28 -3.05 2.48
CA ILE A 15 -15.35 -2.81 1.51
C ILE A 15 -15.19 -1.44 0.84
N LEU A 16 -14.95 -0.38 1.62
CA LEU A 16 -14.76 0.96 1.07
C LEU A 16 -13.52 1.04 0.19
N TRP A 17 -12.43 0.38 0.60
CA TRP A 17 -11.19 0.33 -0.16
C TRP A 17 -11.37 -0.39 -1.49
N TRP A 18 -12.02 -1.56 -1.48
CA TRP A 18 -12.39 -2.26 -2.72
C TRP A 18 -13.32 -1.44 -3.59
N ALA A 19 -14.31 -0.76 -3.00
CA ALA A 19 -15.21 0.10 -3.75
C ALA A 19 -14.45 1.22 -4.48
N LEU A 20 -13.46 1.86 -3.85
CA LEU A 20 -12.61 2.85 -4.50
C LEU A 20 -11.70 2.23 -5.57
N LEU A 21 -11.07 1.08 -5.29
CA LEU A 21 -10.28 0.38 -6.29
C LEU A 21 -11.09 0.04 -7.55
N LEU A 22 -12.32 -0.45 -7.37
CA LEU A 22 -13.22 -0.77 -8.47
C LEU A 22 -13.71 0.50 -9.16
N LEU A 23 -14.07 1.54 -8.40
CA LEU A 23 -14.52 2.81 -8.95
C LEU A 23 -13.44 3.45 -9.83
N PHE A 24 -12.20 3.57 -9.34
CA PHE A 24 -11.11 4.13 -10.14
C PHE A 24 -10.65 3.15 -11.22
N GLY A 25 -10.63 1.85 -10.93
CA GLY A 25 -10.28 0.80 -11.88
C GLY A 25 -11.19 0.81 -13.10
N PHE A 26 -12.50 0.87 -12.92
CA PHE A 26 -13.45 0.89 -14.05
C PHE A 26 -13.79 2.29 -14.54
N GLY A 27 -13.65 3.31 -13.70
CA GLY A 27 -14.02 4.69 -14.03
C GLY A 27 -12.92 5.51 -14.72
N LEU A 28 -11.64 5.18 -14.54
CA LEU A 28 -10.56 5.89 -15.22
C LEU A 28 -10.37 5.38 -16.65
N PRO A 29 -10.25 6.28 -17.65
CA PRO A 29 -9.90 5.90 -19.02
C PRO A 29 -8.58 5.13 -19.09
N GLN A 30 -8.41 4.27 -20.09
CA GLN A 30 -7.18 3.52 -20.32
C GLN A 30 -6.04 4.37 -20.89
N PHE A 31 -5.61 5.40 -20.18
CA PHE A 31 -4.40 6.15 -20.56
C PHE A 31 -3.15 5.38 -20.11
N SER A 32 -2.27 5.14 -21.09
CA SER A 32 -0.91 4.64 -20.91
C SER A 32 0.02 5.54 -21.72
N PRO A 33 0.26 6.78 -21.23
CA PRO A 33 1.10 7.72 -21.96
C PRO A 33 2.51 7.12 -22.10
N SER A 34 3.15 7.38 -23.25
CA SER A 34 4.47 6.82 -23.56
C SER A 34 5.56 7.20 -22.55
N TRP A 35 5.36 8.30 -21.81
CA TRP A 35 6.25 8.78 -20.75
C TRP A 35 5.93 8.24 -19.35
N PHE A 36 4.74 7.65 -19.14
CA PHE A 36 4.37 6.98 -17.89
C PHE A 36 3.33 5.87 -18.14
N PRO A 37 3.76 4.70 -18.65
CA PRO A 37 2.85 3.63 -19.04
C PRO A 37 1.90 3.13 -17.94
N ASP A 38 2.33 3.15 -16.68
CA ASP A 38 1.59 2.66 -15.51
C ASP A 38 0.78 3.76 -14.79
N LEU A 39 0.60 4.93 -15.40
CA LEU A 39 -0.06 6.09 -14.77
C LEU A 39 -1.47 5.74 -14.27
N ARG A 40 -2.28 5.02 -15.05
CA ARG A 40 -3.63 4.62 -14.63
C ARG A 40 -3.58 3.75 -13.38
N ALA A 41 -2.77 2.70 -13.38
CA ALA A 41 -2.65 1.79 -12.23
C ALA A 41 -2.13 2.53 -10.99
N THR A 42 -1.22 3.49 -11.20
CA THR A 42 -0.71 4.36 -10.13
C THR A 42 -1.84 5.20 -9.53
N LEU A 43 -2.65 5.87 -10.36
CA LEU A 43 -3.78 6.67 -9.92
C LEU A 43 -4.86 5.85 -9.21
N VAL A 44 -5.12 4.62 -9.65
CA VAL A 44 -6.05 3.71 -8.95
C VAL A 44 -5.57 3.44 -7.53
N ASN A 45 -4.29 3.13 -7.34
CA ASN A 45 -3.72 2.87 -6.02
C ASN A 45 -3.68 4.13 -5.14
N LEU A 46 -3.34 5.28 -5.72
CA LEU A 46 -3.40 6.57 -5.01
C LEU A 46 -4.84 6.95 -4.63
N GLY A 47 -5.82 6.60 -5.45
CA GLY A 47 -7.23 6.80 -5.12
C GLY A 47 -7.69 5.90 -3.98
N ALA A 48 -7.24 4.65 -3.93
CA ALA A 48 -7.56 3.72 -2.86
C ALA A 48 -6.96 4.13 -1.50
N LEU A 49 -5.85 4.87 -1.48
CA LEU A 49 -5.28 5.48 -0.27
C LEU A 49 -6.24 6.45 0.45
N LEU A 50 -7.27 6.95 -0.23
CA LEU A 50 -8.31 7.79 0.38
C LEU A 50 -9.12 7.07 1.47
N VAL A 51 -8.99 5.75 1.62
CA VAL A 51 -9.61 5.00 2.73
C VAL A 51 -8.71 4.93 3.96
N PRO A 52 -7.50 4.34 3.90
CA PRO A 52 -6.67 4.21 5.10
C PRO A 52 -6.07 5.54 5.57
N LEU A 53 -5.76 6.47 4.66
CA LEU A 53 -5.06 7.70 5.04
C LEU A 53 -5.89 8.60 5.98
N PRO A 54 -7.19 8.87 5.73
CA PRO A 54 -8.01 9.62 6.67
C PRO A 54 -8.14 8.95 8.03
N VAL A 55 -8.16 7.62 8.10
CA VAL A 55 -8.18 6.88 9.37
C VAL A 55 -6.91 7.12 10.16
N VAL A 56 -5.75 7.01 9.50
CA VAL A 56 -4.44 7.27 10.14
C VAL A 56 -4.36 8.70 10.65
N VAL A 57 -4.86 9.67 9.88
CA VAL A 57 -4.92 11.08 10.28
C VAL A 57 -5.86 11.26 11.48
N ALA A 58 -7.10 10.81 11.38
CA ALA A 58 -8.14 11.02 12.37
C ALA A 58 -7.80 10.38 13.72
N LEU A 59 -7.14 9.22 13.70
CA LEU A 59 -6.75 8.48 14.91
C LEU A 59 -5.30 8.75 15.32
N SER A 60 -4.58 9.61 14.60
CA SER A 60 -3.17 9.95 14.84
C SER A 60 -2.23 8.74 14.88
N TRP A 61 -2.51 7.71 14.09
CA TRP A 61 -1.75 6.44 14.04
C TRP A 61 -0.47 6.50 13.20
N TRP A 62 0.11 7.69 13.05
CA TRP A 62 1.25 7.96 12.16
C TRP A 62 2.42 6.99 12.34
N ARG A 63 2.76 6.65 13.60
CA ARG A 63 3.88 5.74 13.90
C ARG A 63 3.54 4.29 13.53
N GLN A 64 2.34 3.85 13.87
CA GLN A 64 1.86 2.49 13.64
C GLN A 64 1.66 2.21 12.14
N ALA A 65 1.26 3.25 11.42
CA ALA A 65 1.14 3.28 9.97
C ALA A 65 2.49 3.40 9.22
N GLY A 66 3.62 3.50 9.92
CA GLY A 66 4.94 3.69 9.29
C GLY A 66 5.13 5.04 8.59
N LEU A 67 4.24 6.01 8.82
CA LEU A 67 4.30 7.36 8.22
C LEU A 67 5.01 8.39 9.10
N ALA A 68 5.27 8.08 10.37
CA ALA A 68 6.13 8.91 11.21
C ALA A 68 7.60 8.74 10.81
N LEU A 69 8.38 9.81 10.92
CA LEU A 69 9.83 9.77 10.72
C LEU A 69 10.43 8.57 11.48
N PRO A 70 11.06 7.61 10.78
CA PRO A 70 11.69 6.50 11.44
C PRO A 70 12.72 7.07 12.42
N ARG A 71 12.76 6.53 13.64
CA ARG A 71 13.97 6.66 14.44
C ARG A 71 15.10 6.07 13.59
N PRO A 72 16.30 6.68 13.55
CA PRO A 72 17.40 6.16 12.77
C PRO A 72 17.85 4.82 13.36
N ASP A 73 17.16 3.75 12.99
CA ASP A 73 17.57 2.39 13.28
C ASP A 73 18.31 1.85 12.06
N ARG A 74 19.54 1.43 12.28
CA ARG A 74 20.53 1.08 11.24
C ARG A 74 20.36 -0.34 10.72
N SER A 75 19.18 -0.93 10.83
CA SER A 75 18.93 -2.31 10.43
C SER A 75 18.64 -2.48 8.93
N TRP A 76 19.37 -1.78 8.06
CA TRP A 76 19.27 -1.97 6.60
C TRP A 76 19.59 -3.42 6.20
N TRP A 77 20.35 -4.12 7.04
CA TRP A 77 20.60 -5.56 6.94
C TRP A 77 19.33 -6.40 6.87
N THR A 78 18.22 -5.98 7.50
CA THR A 78 16.94 -6.69 7.39
C THR A 78 16.29 -6.58 6.01
N LEU A 79 16.70 -5.60 5.21
CA LEU A 79 16.23 -5.45 3.83
C LEU A 79 17.04 -6.30 2.85
N LEU A 80 18.21 -6.83 3.24
CA LEU A 80 19.05 -7.62 2.32
C LEU A 80 18.36 -8.90 1.81
N PRO A 81 17.67 -9.71 2.64
CA PRO A 81 16.94 -10.87 2.14
C PRO A 81 15.82 -10.47 1.18
N LEU A 82 15.11 -9.38 1.46
CA LEU A 82 14.08 -8.82 0.59
C LEU A 82 14.67 -8.35 -0.74
N LEU A 83 15.81 -7.66 -0.71
CA LEU A 83 16.52 -7.22 -1.90
C LEU A 83 17.03 -8.42 -2.71
N ALA A 84 17.63 -9.41 -2.08
CA ALA A 84 18.10 -10.63 -2.74
C ALA A 84 16.93 -11.39 -3.40
N PHE A 85 15.79 -11.49 -2.70
CA PHE A 85 14.58 -12.07 -3.27
C PHE A 85 14.06 -11.26 -4.46
N ALA A 86 13.99 -9.93 -4.36
CA ALA A 86 13.58 -9.06 -5.47
C ALA A 86 14.53 -9.19 -6.68
N LEU A 87 15.84 -9.22 -6.44
CA LEU A 87 16.87 -9.39 -7.48
C LEU A 87 16.84 -10.78 -8.12
N SER A 88 16.34 -11.80 -7.42
CA SER A 88 16.20 -13.15 -8.00
C SER A 88 15.25 -13.17 -9.20
N PHE A 89 14.24 -12.29 -9.23
CA PHE A 89 13.36 -12.11 -10.39
C PHE A 89 14.05 -11.43 -11.58
N ALA A 90 15.16 -10.72 -11.35
CA ALA A 90 15.97 -10.13 -12.40
C ALA A 90 17.03 -11.10 -12.96
N ALA A 91 17.18 -12.31 -12.40
CA ALA A 91 18.20 -13.27 -12.80
C ALA A 91 18.06 -13.73 -14.27
N GLY A 92 16.84 -13.74 -14.81
CA GLY A 92 16.57 -14.02 -16.23
C GLY A 92 16.81 -12.84 -17.18
N GLY A 93 17.32 -11.72 -16.66
CA GLY A 93 17.39 -10.45 -17.37
C GLY A 93 16.10 -9.63 -17.23
N LEU A 94 16.23 -8.32 -17.25
CA LEU A 94 15.10 -7.39 -17.27
C LEU A 94 14.83 -6.99 -18.72
N SER A 95 13.58 -7.07 -19.14
CA SER A 95 13.12 -6.57 -20.44
C SER A 95 12.30 -5.30 -20.27
N GLY A 96 12.43 -4.39 -21.22
CA GLY A 96 11.71 -3.12 -21.20
C GLY A 96 12.63 -1.90 -21.32
N SER A 97 12.00 -0.76 -21.57
CA SER A 97 12.65 0.55 -21.63
C SER A 97 12.87 1.14 -20.24
N PRO A 98 13.83 2.07 -20.06
CA PRO A 98 14.00 2.80 -18.81
C PRO A 98 12.72 3.47 -18.31
N VAL A 99 11.88 3.96 -19.22
CA VAL A 99 10.59 4.58 -18.90
C VAL A 99 9.64 3.57 -18.24
N GLN A 100 9.59 2.35 -18.74
CA GLN A 100 8.79 1.28 -18.14
C GLN A 100 9.29 0.95 -16.74
N PHE A 101 10.60 0.81 -16.52
CA PHE A 101 11.14 0.56 -15.18
C PHE A 101 10.82 1.68 -14.19
N PHE A 102 10.99 2.94 -14.60
CA PHE A 102 10.67 4.09 -13.75
C PHE A 102 9.17 4.14 -13.40
N SER A 103 8.33 3.98 -14.41
CA SER A 103 6.88 3.88 -14.29
C SER A 103 6.45 2.78 -13.31
N SER A 104 7.00 1.57 -13.47
CA SER A 104 6.68 0.45 -12.61
C SER A 104 7.20 0.63 -11.18
N ALA A 105 8.36 1.28 -10.99
CA ALA A 105 8.86 1.62 -9.67
C ALA A 105 7.90 2.55 -8.92
N ILE A 106 7.36 3.57 -9.59
CA ILE A 106 6.35 4.47 -9.00
C ILE A 106 5.07 3.71 -8.69
N LEU A 107 4.60 2.87 -9.62
CA LEU A 107 3.41 2.03 -9.41
C LEU A 107 3.60 1.14 -8.17
N PHE A 108 4.72 0.43 -8.05
CA PHE A 108 4.97 -0.46 -6.92
C PHE A 108 5.12 0.30 -5.61
N LEU A 109 5.66 1.52 -5.63
CA LEU A 109 5.65 2.38 -4.45
C LEU A 109 4.22 2.77 -4.06
N ALA A 110 3.38 3.18 -5.00
CA ALA A 110 1.99 3.54 -4.74
C ALA A 110 1.17 2.33 -4.26
N LEU A 111 1.36 1.16 -4.87
CA LEU A 111 0.76 -0.12 -4.46
C LEU A 111 1.19 -0.50 -3.04
N GLY A 112 2.51 -0.47 -2.77
CA GLY A 112 3.06 -0.80 -1.47
C GLY A 112 2.54 0.13 -0.38
N LEU A 113 2.50 1.45 -0.63
CA LEU A 113 1.88 2.42 0.28
C LEU A 113 0.41 2.11 0.51
N ASN A 114 -0.35 1.83 -0.55
CA ASN A 114 -1.78 1.54 -0.47
C ASN A 114 -2.07 0.29 0.40
N GLU A 115 -1.43 -0.83 0.09
CA GLU A 115 -1.67 -2.09 0.78
C GLU A 115 -1.11 -2.08 2.21
N GLU A 116 0.11 -1.61 2.41
CA GLU A 116 0.75 -1.64 3.72
C GLU A 116 0.03 -0.70 4.70
N LEU A 117 -0.42 0.47 4.24
CA LEU A 117 -1.16 1.42 5.08
C LEU A 117 -2.53 0.85 5.50
N LEU A 118 -3.24 0.19 4.60
CA LEU A 118 -4.51 -0.45 4.91
C LEU A 118 -4.32 -1.65 5.85
N TYR A 119 -3.51 -2.63 5.44
CA TYR A 119 -3.45 -3.91 6.13
C TYR A 119 -2.67 -3.82 7.43
N ARG A 120 -1.46 -3.26 7.41
CA ARG A 120 -0.62 -3.18 8.62
C ARG A 120 -0.87 -1.93 9.42
N GLY A 121 -0.98 -0.79 8.73
CA GLY A 121 -1.15 0.51 9.38
C GLY A 121 -2.50 0.67 10.09
N VAL A 122 -3.58 0.14 9.50
CA VAL A 122 -4.94 0.35 10.01
C VAL A 122 -5.57 -0.94 10.51
N ILE A 123 -5.74 -1.97 9.67
CA ILE A 123 -6.49 -3.17 10.03
C ILE A 123 -5.79 -3.94 11.14
N GLN A 124 -4.53 -4.33 10.93
CA GLN A 124 -3.73 -5.07 11.92
C GLN A 124 -3.67 -4.29 13.23
N HIS A 125 -3.39 -2.99 13.18
CA HIS A 125 -3.35 -2.16 14.38
C HIS A 125 -4.69 -2.14 15.13
N ALA A 126 -5.81 -1.96 14.43
CA ALA A 126 -7.14 -1.99 15.03
C ALA A 126 -7.46 -3.37 15.65
N THR A 127 -7.07 -4.46 14.98
CA THR A 127 -7.36 -5.84 15.41
C THR A 127 -6.38 -6.39 16.44
N ASN A 128 -5.21 -5.79 16.64
CA ASN A 128 -4.25 -6.22 17.68
C ASN A 128 -4.87 -6.19 19.09
N THR A 129 -5.92 -5.40 19.29
CA THR A 129 -6.72 -5.38 20.53
C THR A 129 -7.49 -6.68 20.79
N LEU A 130 -7.67 -7.55 19.79
CA LEU A 130 -8.42 -8.81 19.89
C LEU A 130 -7.58 -9.96 20.51
N GLY A 131 -6.25 -9.87 20.47
CA GLY A 131 -5.33 -10.90 20.99
C GLY A 131 -4.71 -10.57 22.35
N ALA A 132 -5.11 -9.46 22.98
CA ALA A 132 -4.59 -8.99 24.26
C ALA A 132 -5.40 -9.47 25.48
N ALA A 133 -6.18 -10.55 25.32
CA ALA A 133 -6.99 -11.18 26.37
C ALA A 133 -6.26 -12.38 26.99
#